data_AF-A0A3R5X072-F1
#
_entry.id   AF-A0A3R5X072-F1
#
_cell.length_a   1.000
_cell.length_b   1.000
_cell.length_c   1.000
_cell.angle_alpha   90.00
_cell.angle_beta   90.00
_cell.angle_gamma   90.00
#
_symmetry.space_group_name_H-M   'P 1'
#
loop_
_entity.id
_entity.type
_entity.pdbx_description
1 polymer ?
#
loop_
_entity_poly.entity_id
_entity_poly.type
_entity_poly.pdbx_seq_one_letter_code
_entity_poly.pdbx_strand_id
1 'polypeptide(L)'
;MERKLFKYLFLFLAIFSGCAGFEDDDLFGEPASKRLEQNRLDILSELESSSEGWLLQYFPHPNQIYGGINYFLKFKEGKVVATIEGTQGEVESSYQIISRGGSVITFNQYNELLHKYAVPSGAKPEGDQGDFEFLVLSYENGVYNLKGLRTGNYCRLLKINENVQSLESKIDQVKATSLDGLIFNEETNLKGEISKSTKQISFDTENGVLSQRFIYTENGIRLYDPITINGNVYQEFVWNAKDKLYRPIGETNAGFRVIQAPIDFSKRWSLVIDPQKDNACQEIKDLQNKIQADILTQYPGVFLYYQYDFGTLTGKMYGMRFDVIDANTFTVYGATYNATFKGVIGDENALEFVPNFYYTESQGSYWEYFPSLNEILNKFASNSPYTVTKIDEERRKLVSKENPEFWFVLGPPPVED
;
A
#
# COMPACT_ATOMS: atom_id res chain seq x y z
N MET A 1 -78.56 -27.99 -3.52
CA MET A 1 -77.20 -27.45 -3.33
C MET A 1 -76.18 -28.09 -4.29
N GLU A 2 -76.45 -29.30 -4.81
CA GLU A 2 -75.48 -30.10 -5.58
C GLU A 2 -75.27 -29.68 -7.05
N ARG A 3 -76.26 -29.07 -7.72
CA ARG A 3 -76.12 -28.62 -9.13
C ARG A 3 -75.27 -27.36 -9.33
N LYS A 4 -75.03 -26.57 -8.28
CA LYS A 4 -74.12 -25.41 -8.33
C LYS A 4 -72.68 -25.82 -8.04
N LEU A 5 -72.46 -26.79 -7.14
CA LEU A 5 -71.13 -27.32 -6.83
C LEU A 5 -70.48 -27.99 -8.04
N PHE A 6 -71.26 -28.71 -8.86
CA PHE A 6 -70.75 -29.36 -10.08
C PHE A 6 -70.35 -28.36 -11.18
N LYS A 7 -71.01 -27.18 -11.23
CA LYS A 7 -70.66 -26.09 -12.17
C LYS A 7 -69.39 -25.35 -11.75
N TYR A 8 -69.14 -25.21 -10.45
CA TYR A 8 -67.90 -24.62 -9.95
C TYR A 8 -66.71 -25.61 -10.04
N LEU A 9 -66.95 -26.92 -9.92
CA LEU A 9 -65.91 -27.93 -10.11
C LEU A 9 -65.44 -28.04 -11.58
N PHE A 10 -66.35 -27.90 -12.54
CA PHE A 10 -65.99 -27.85 -13.97
C PHE A 10 -65.31 -26.53 -14.38
N LEU A 11 -65.62 -25.42 -13.70
CA LEU A 11 -64.95 -24.13 -13.93
C LEU A 11 -63.53 -24.10 -13.31
N PHE A 12 -63.28 -24.88 -12.26
CA PHE A 12 -61.98 -24.99 -11.61
C PHE A 12 -61.01 -25.93 -12.38
N LEU A 13 -61.50 -26.97 -13.06
CA LEU A 13 -60.67 -27.82 -13.92
C LEU A 13 -60.26 -27.16 -15.25
N ALA A 14 -61.06 -26.22 -15.77
CA ALA A 14 -60.74 -25.51 -17.01
C ALA A 14 -59.56 -24.52 -16.85
N ILE A 15 -59.22 -24.12 -15.63
CA ILE A 15 -58.10 -23.21 -15.34
C ILE A 15 -56.75 -23.95 -15.34
N PHE A 16 -56.74 -25.29 -15.22
CA PHE A 16 -55.52 -26.11 -15.29
C PHE A 16 -55.18 -26.63 -16.69
N SER A 17 -56.05 -26.44 -17.68
CA SER A 17 -55.78 -26.80 -19.09
C SER A 17 -55.15 -25.66 -19.90
N GLY A 18 -54.90 -24.50 -19.29
CA GLY A 18 -54.27 -23.33 -19.93
C GLY A 18 -52.74 -23.39 -20.03
N CYS A 19 -52.09 -24.46 -19.57
CA CYS A 19 -50.63 -24.64 -19.65
C CYS A 19 -50.20 -25.54 -20.82
N ALA A 20 -50.96 -25.54 -21.91
CA ALA A 20 -50.63 -26.23 -23.16
C ALA A 20 -50.83 -25.24 -24.31
N GLY A 21 -49.81 -24.44 -24.60
CA GLY A 21 -49.88 -23.49 -25.71
C GLY A 21 -49.07 -22.20 -25.56
N PHE A 22 -48.17 -22.08 -24.57
CA PHE A 22 -46.98 -21.29 -24.83
C PHE A 22 -46.06 -22.22 -25.62
N GLU A 23 -46.19 -22.20 -26.95
CA GLU A 23 -45.02 -22.40 -27.77
C GLU A 23 -44.03 -21.37 -27.25
N ASP A 24 -43.01 -21.84 -26.51
CA ASP A 24 -41.80 -21.07 -26.34
C ASP A 24 -41.35 -20.76 -27.77
N ASP A 25 -41.67 -19.56 -28.25
CA ASP A 25 -40.84 -18.92 -29.26
C ASP A 25 -39.44 -19.03 -28.66
N ASP A 26 -38.64 -19.94 -29.22
CA ASP A 26 -37.36 -20.35 -28.70
C ASP A 26 -36.46 -19.10 -28.67
N LEU A 27 -36.55 -18.32 -27.58
CA LEU A 27 -35.97 -16.98 -27.44
C LEU A 27 -34.44 -17.05 -27.61
N PHE A 28 -33.91 -18.27 -27.50
CA PHE A 28 -32.56 -18.69 -27.76
C PHE A 28 -32.66 -20.03 -28.49
N GLY A 29 -32.42 -20.07 -29.81
CA GLY A 29 -32.66 -21.22 -30.70
C GLY A 29 -31.88 -22.53 -30.42
N GLU A 30 -31.33 -22.73 -29.22
CA GLU A 30 -30.76 -23.99 -28.73
C GLU A 30 -31.13 -24.22 -27.26
N PRO A 31 -31.28 -25.46 -26.77
CA PRO A 31 -31.56 -25.74 -25.36
C PRO A 31 -30.53 -25.12 -24.39
N ALA A 32 -30.98 -24.66 -23.22
CA ALA A 32 -30.13 -24.04 -22.21
C ALA A 32 -28.91 -24.90 -21.80
N SER A 33 -29.07 -26.23 -21.76
CA SER A 33 -27.97 -27.17 -21.47
C SER A 33 -26.88 -27.15 -22.54
N LYS A 34 -27.24 -27.03 -23.83
CA LYS A 34 -26.26 -26.90 -24.93
C LYS A 34 -25.49 -25.59 -24.83
N ARG A 35 -26.19 -24.48 -24.54
CA ARG A 35 -25.55 -23.16 -24.40
C ARG A 35 -24.53 -23.13 -23.26
N LEU A 36 -24.85 -23.75 -22.13
CA LEU A 36 -23.94 -23.86 -20.99
C LEU A 36 -22.70 -24.70 -21.32
N GLU A 37 -22.89 -25.82 -22.02
CA GLU A 37 -21.77 -26.68 -22.44
C GLU A 37 -20.90 -26.01 -23.49
N GLN A 38 -21.49 -25.31 -24.45
CA GLN A 38 -20.73 -24.55 -25.45
C GLN A 38 -19.89 -23.45 -24.78
N ASN A 39 -20.49 -22.66 -23.90
CA ASN A 39 -19.75 -21.64 -23.14
C ASN A 39 -18.60 -22.25 -22.31
N ARG A 40 -18.82 -23.42 -21.71
CA ARG A 40 -17.78 -24.16 -20.98
C ARG A 40 -16.60 -24.52 -21.90
N LEU A 41 -16.89 -25.03 -23.10
CA LEU A 41 -15.88 -25.40 -24.09
C LEU A 41 -15.15 -24.18 -24.65
N ASP A 42 -15.86 -23.08 -24.89
CA ASP A 42 -15.29 -21.83 -25.39
C ASP A 42 -14.29 -21.25 -24.39
N ILE A 43 -14.65 -21.21 -23.10
CA ILE A 43 -13.75 -20.75 -22.03
C ILE A 43 -12.52 -21.65 -21.95
N LEU A 44 -12.69 -22.98 -21.96
CA LEU A 44 -11.55 -23.92 -21.94
C LEU A 44 -10.62 -23.69 -23.13
N SER A 45 -11.18 -23.65 -24.33
CA SER A 45 -10.41 -23.44 -25.56
C SER A 45 -9.65 -22.13 -25.52
N GLU A 46 -10.27 -21.05 -25.05
CA GLU A 46 -9.64 -19.74 -24.98
C GLU A 46 -8.52 -19.71 -23.93
N LEU A 47 -8.76 -20.24 -22.72
CA LEU A 47 -7.75 -20.31 -21.66
C LEU A 47 -6.51 -21.08 -22.12
N GLU A 48 -6.69 -22.21 -22.79
CA GLU A 48 -5.59 -23.06 -23.29
C GLU A 48 -4.96 -22.54 -24.60
N SER A 49 -5.58 -21.57 -25.28
CA SER A 49 -5.03 -20.97 -26.49
C SER A 49 -3.84 -20.04 -26.24
N SER A 50 -3.69 -19.54 -25.01
CA SER A 50 -2.64 -18.56 -24.69
C SER A 50 -1.28 -19.22 -24.51
N SER A 51 -0.33 -18.94 -25.41
CA SER A 51 1.02 -19.50 -25.34
C SER A 51 1.82 -19.03 -24.12
N GLU A 52 1.61 -17.77 -23.73
CA GLU A 52 2.28 -17.11 -22.61
C GLU A 52 1.43 -17.12 -21.33
N GLY A 53 0.22 -17.66 -21.41
CA GLY A 53 -0.70 -17.77 -20.26
C GLY A 53 -1.48 -16.49 -20.00
N TRP A 54 -1.83 -16.27 -18.73
CA TRP A 54 -2.77 -15.27 -18.26
C TRP A 54 -2.29 -14.62 -16.97
N LEU A 55 -2.54 -13.32 -16.83
CA LEU A 55 -2.33 -12.56 -15.61
C LEU A 55 -3.65 -12.43 -14.86
N LEU A 56 -3.79 -13.10 -13.72
CA LEU A 56 -4.92 -12.92 -12.82
C LEU A 56 -4.61 -11.80 -11.82
N GLN A 57 -5.34 -10.71 -11.94
CA GLN A 57 -5.40 -9.60 -10.99
C GLN A 57 -6.47 -9.89 -9.94
N TYR A 58 -6.04 -10.29 -8.75
CA TYR A 58 -6.91 -10.82 -7.69
C TYR A 58 -6.79 -10.01 -6.39
N PHE A 59 -7.92 -9.80 -5.71
CA PHE A 59 -7.98 -9.10 -4.42
C PHE A 59 -8.55 -10.06 -3.36
N PRO A 60 -7.72 -10.64 -2.47
CA PRO A 60 -8.22 -11.48 -1.39
C PRO A 60 -8.93 -10.65 -0.32
N HIS A 61 -9.76 -11.32 0.48
CA HIS A 61 -10.57 -10.76 1.56
C HIS A 61 -11.72 -9.84 1.07
N PRO A 62 -12.96 -9.96 1.61
CA PRO A 62 -14.11 -9.14 1.18
C PRO A 62 -13.91 -7.62 1.27
N ASN A 63 -13.00 -7.16 2.13
CA ASN A 63 -12.61 -5.75 2.30
C ASN A 63 -11.26 -5.39 1.65
N GLN A 64 -10.72 -6.28 0.80
CA GLN A 64 -9.47 -6.10 0.03
C GLN A 64 -8.25 -5.66 0.87
N ILE A 65 -8.16 -6.07 2.14
CA ILE A 65 -7.20 -5.51 3.10
C ILE A 65 -5.72 -5.76 2.74
N TYR A 66 -5.46 -6.72 1.85
CA TYR A 66 -4.13 -7.06 1.35
C TYR A 66 -3.76 -6.34 0.03
N GLY A 67 -4.71 -5.59 -0.54
CA GLY A 67 -4.67 -5.07 -1.89
C GLY A 67 -4.57 -6.15 -2.97
N GLY A 68 -4.27 -5.73 -4.20
CA GLY A 68 -4.31 -6.63 -5.35
C GLY A 68 -3.02 -7.41 -5.52
N ILE A 69 -3.13 -8.66 -5.98
CA ILE A 69 -2.05 -9.62 -6.15
C ILE A 69 -2.13 -10.21 -7.55
N ASN A 70 -0.99 -10.23 -8.23
CA ASN A 70 -0.84 -10.84 -9.54
C ASN A 70 -0.47 -12.32 -9.43
N TYR A 71 -1.24 -13.15 -10.13
CA TYR A 71 -0.91 -14.55 -10.40
C TYR A 71 -0.64 -14.71 -11.89
N PHE A 72 0.37 -15.49 -12.26
CA PHE A 72 0.63 -15.86 -13.65
C PHE A 72 0.22 -17.31 -13.83
N LEU A 73 -0.72 -17.54 -14.75
CA LEU A 73 -1.42 -18.80 -14.92
C LEU A 73 -1.24 -19.32 -16.34
N LYS A 74 -0.85 -20.59 -16.48
CA LYS A 74 -0.78 -21.27 -17.77
C LYS A 74 -1.65 -22.50 -17.78
N PHE A 75 -2.69 -22.49 -18.62
CA PHE A 75 -3.67 -23.57 -18.71
C PHE A 75 -3.31 -24.52 -19.85
N LYS A 76 -3.37 -25.82 -19.57
CA LYS A 76 -3.21 -26.86 -20.58
C LYS A 76 -3.82 -28.18 -20.12
N GLU A 77 -4.66 -28.79 -20.94
CA GLU A 77 -5.18 -30.15 -20.74
C GLU A 77 -5.80 -30.37 -19.33
N GLY A 78 -6.61 -29.41 -18.86
CA GLY A 78 -7.24 -29.48 -17.54
C GLY A 78 -6.28 -29.26 -16.35
N LYS A 79 -5.02 -28.89 -16.62
CA LYS A 79 -4.03 -28.43 -15.63
C LYS A 79 -3.78 -26.93 -15.75
N VAL A 80 -3.44 -26.33 -14.62
CA VAL A 80 -2.96 -24.95 -14.54
C VAL A 80 -1.63 -24.96 -13.79
N VAL A 81 -0.61 -24.37 -14.40
CA VAL A 81 0.64 -24.02 -13.73
C VAL A 81 0.51 -22.58 -13.26
N ALA A 82 0.82 -22.32 -11.99
CA ALA A 82 0.65 -21.02 -11.36
C ALA A 82 1.92 -20.55 -10.64
N THR A 83 2.24 -19.27 -10.82
CA THR A 83 3.19 -18.51 -9.99
C THR A 83 2.47 -17.31 -9.37
N ILE A 84 3.02 -16.77 -8.27
CA ILE A 84 2.55 -15.54 -7.64
C ILE A 84 3.68 -14.53 -7.64
N GLU A 85 3.35 -13.27 -7.89
CA GLU A 85 4.27 -12.16 -7.70
C GLU A 85 5.04 -12.25 -6.36
N GLY A 86 6.37 -12.07 -6.40
CA GLY A 86 7.23 -12.08 -5.21
C GLY A 86 7.40 -13.45 -4.53
N THR A 87 6.99 -14.55 -5.17
CA THR A 87 7.29 -15.91 -4.70
C THR A 87 8.22 -16.63 -5.66
N GLN A 88 9.03 -17.57 -5.14
CA GLN A 88 9.84 -18.45 -5.98
C GLN A 88 9.12 -19.79 -6.15
N GLY A 89 9.15 -20.31 -7.37
CA GLY A 89 8.57 -21.60 -7.71
C GLY A 89 7.21 -21.49 -8.38
N GLU A 90 6.85 -22.59 -9.05
CA GLU A 90 5.55 -22.79 -9.69
C GLU A 90 4.86 -23.99 -9.05
N VAL A 91 3.54 -23.98 -9.04
CA VAL A 91 2.74 -25.12 -8.63
C VAL A 91 1.81 -25.53 -9.75
N GLU A 92 1.57 -26.83 -9.88
CA GLU A 92 0.53 -27.34 -10.76
C GLU A 92 -0.73 -27.66 -9.95
N SER A 93 -1.88 -27.29 -10.51
CA SER A 93 -3.20 -27.66 -10.02
C SER A 93 -4.04 -28.22 -11.15
N SER A 94 -5.01 -29.05 -10.81
CA SER A 94 -6.14 -29.29 -11.70
C SER A 94 -7.06 -28.06 -11.70
N TYR A 95 -7.66 -27.77 -12.86
CA TYR A 95 -8.68 -26.74 -13.00
C TYR A 95 -9.89 -27.27 -13.77
N GLN A 96 -11.07 -26.71 -13.50
CA GLN A 96 -12.30 -27.05 -14.19
C GLN A 96 -13.15 -25.81 -14.45
N ILE A 97 -14.00 -25.89 -15.46
CA ILE A 97 -15.10 -24.96 -15.67
C ILE A 97 -16.40 -25.66 -15.26
N ILE A 98 -16.99 -25.23 -14.15
CA ILE A 98 -18.24 -25.79 -13.62
C ILE A 98 -19.39 -24.81 -13.81
N SER A 99 -20.63 -25.31 -13.80
CA SER A 99 -21.83 -24.47 -13.88
C SER A 99 -22.41 -24.24 -12.49
N ARG A 100 -22.37 -22.99 -12.01
CA ARG A 100 -22.94 -22.58 -10.71
C ARG A 100 -23.39 -21.12 -10.77
N GLY A 101 -24.61 -20.89 -11.26
CA GLY A 101 -25.12 -19.54 -11.51
C GLY A 101 -24.42 -18.82 -12.68
N GLY A 102 -23.77 -19.59 -13.54
CA GLY A 102 -22.86 -19.15 -14.61
C GLY A 102 -21.65 -20.08 -14.70
N SER A 103 -20.74 -19.81 -15.64
CA SER A 103 -19.48 -20.57 -15.75
C SER A 103 -18.50 -20.12 -14.68
N VAL A 104 -17.95 -21.07 -13.92
CA VAL A 104 -17.01 -20.81 -12.82
C VAL A 104 -15.70 -21.52 -13.11
N ILE A 105 -14.60 -20.76 -13.12
CA ILE A 105 -13.24 -21.30 -13.12
C ILE A 105 -12.93 -21.72 -11.68
N THR A 106 -12.67 -23.02 -11.45
CA THR A 106 -12.35 -23.56 -10.13
C THR A 106 -10.99 -24.26 -10.12
N PHE A 107 -10.18 -23.98 -9.11
CA PHE A 107 -8.92 -24.67 -8.83
C PHE A 107 -9.18 -25.70 -7.74
N ASN A 108 -9.48 -26.93 -8.14
CA ASN A 108 -10.03 -27.95 -7.24
C ASN A 108 -8.97 -28.87 -6.58
N GLN A 109 -7.71 -28.77 -7.00
CA GLN A 109 -6.60 -29.50 -6.39
C GLN A 109 -5.80 -28.57 -5.47
N TYR A 110 -5.79 -28.92 -4.19
CA TYR A 110 -5.03 -28.17 -3.20
C TYR A 110 -3.56 -27.99 -3.60
N ASN A 111 -3.07 -26.75 -3.46
CA ASN A 111 -1.67 -26.37 -3.59
C ASN A 111 -1.41 -25.08 -2.81
N GLU A 112 -0.16 -24.83 -2.45
CA GLU A 112 0.25 -23.75 -1.53
C GLU A 112 0.14 -22.33 -2.10
N LEU A 113 0.06 -22.15 -3.43
CA LEU A 113 -0.01 -20.82 -4.06
C LEU A 113 -1.45 -20.41 -4.37
N LEU A 114 -2.20 -21.19 -5.15
CA LEU A 114 -3.58 -20.86 -5.54
C LEU A 114 -4.53 -20.89 -4.34
N HIS A 115 -4.24 -21.67 -3.31
CA HIS A 115 -5.05 -21.71 -2.09
C HIS A 115 -4.47 -20.85 -0.95
N LYS A 116 -3.34 -20.17 -1.15
CA LYS A 116 -2.60 -19.43 -0.12
C LYS A 116 -3.50 -18.58 0.80
N TYR A 117 -4.44 -17.85 0.21
CA TYR A 117 -5.33 -16.95 0.94
C TYR A 117 -6.61 -17.62 1.46
N ALA A 118 -6.93 -18.83 1.02
CA ALA A 118 -8.13 -19.56 1.43
C ALA A 118 -7.87 -20.51 2.61
N VAL A 119 -6.61 -20.89 2.84
CA VAL A 119 -6.21 -21.95 3.78
C VAL A 119 -6.25 -21.47 5.24
N PRO A 120 -7.00 -22.17 6.11
CA PRO A 120 -6.98 -21.94 7.55
C PRO A 120 -5.62 -22.15 8.20
N SER A 121 -5.37 -21.42 9.28
CA SER A 121 -4.25 -21.64 10.19
C SER A 121 -4.69 -21.46 11.64
N GLY A 122 -3.85 -21.85 12.61
CA GLY A 122 -4.15 -21.66 14.02
C GLY A 122 -4.41 -20.21 14.42
N ALA A 123 -3.74 -19.24 13.78
CA ALA A 123 -3.95 -17.81 13.99
C ALA A 123 -5.10 -17.23 13.15
N LYS A 124 -5.48 -17.88 12.06
CA LYS A 124 -6.53 -17.45 11.12
C LYS A 124 -7.43 -18.62 10.74
N PRO A 125 -8.45 -18.96 11.54
CA PRO A 125 -9.31 -20.12 11.30
C PRO A 125 -10.07 -20.07 9.97
N GLU A 126 -10.30 -18.89 9.41
CA GLU A 126 -10.94 -18.71 8.10
C GLU A 126 -9.94 -18.52 6.95
N GLY A 127 -8.65 -18.67 7.23
CA GLY A 127 -7.57 -18.22 6.34
C GLY A 127 -7.58 -16.70 6.18
N ASP A 128 -7.02 -16.22 5.07
CA ASP A 128 -7.11 -14.81 4.66
C ASP A 128 -8.39 -14.52 3.85
N GLN A 129 -9.41 -15.38 4.01
CA GLN A 129 -10.72 -15.32 3.36
C GLN A 129 -10.66 -15.23 1.83
N GLY A 130 -9.65 -15.84 1.20
CA GLY A 130 -9.48 -15.82 -0.24
C GLY A 130 -10.34 -16.80 -1.03
N ASP A 131 -10.42 -16.57 -2.34
CA ASP A 131 -11.10 -17.39 -3.34
C ASP A 131 -10.14 -18.36 -4.04
N PHE A 132 -10.70 -19.48 -4.48
CA PHE A 132 -10.13 -20.38 -5.47
C PHE A 132 -11.17 -20.76 -6.55
N GLU A 133 -12.33 -20.09 -6.53
CA GLU A 133 -13.42 -20.24 -7.47
C GLU A 133 -13.89 -18.86 -7.95
N PHE A 134 -13.93 -18.68 -9.26
CA PHE A 134 -14.17 -17.39 -9.91
C PHE A 134 -15.28 -17.51 -10.95
N LEU A 135 -16.39 -16.81 -10.72
CA LEU A 135 -17.49 -16.68 -11.66
C LEU A 135 -17.06 -15.82 -12.86
N VAL A 136 -17.24 -16.32 -14.07
CA VAL A 136 -17.03 -15.57 -15.31
C VAL A 136 -18.22 -14.65 -15.56
N LEU A 137 -17.97 -13.34 -15.64
CA LEU A 137 -18.98 -12.33 -15.89
C LEU A 137 -19.03 -11.94 -17.37
N SER A 138 -17.87 -11.69 -17.97
CA SER A 138 -17.73 -11.37 -19.40
C SER A 138 -16.32 -11.67 -19.91
N TYR A 139 -16.15 -11.70 -21.23
CA TYR A 139 -14.87 -11.78 -21.92
C TYR A 139 -14.82 -10.75 -23.04
N GLU A 140 -13.94 -9.76 -22.92
CA GLU A 140 -13.83 -8.66 -23.87
C GLU A 140 -12.37 -8.25 -24.03
N ASN A 141 -11.91 -8.06 -25.27
CA ASN A 141 -10.57 -7.56 -25.58
C ASN A 141 -9.42 -8.32 -24.88
N GLY A 142 -9.51 -9.65 -24.80
CA GLY A 142 -8.50 -10.48 -24.15
C GLY A 142 -8.55 -10.45 -22.62
N VAL A 143 -9.64 -9.96 -22.02
CA VAL A 143 -9.80 -9.87 -20.57
C VAL A 143 -11.08 -10.57 -20.15
N TYR A 144 -10.96 -11.59 -19.30
CA TYR A 144 -12.08 -12.11 -18.55
C TYR A 144 -12.32 -11.22 -17.31
N ASN A 145 -13.54 -10.70 -17.19
CA ASN A 145 -14.00 -10.08 -15.95
C ASN A 145 -14.62 -11.16 -15.08
N LEU A 146 -14.12 -11.29 -13.86
CA LEU A 146 -14.44 -12.38 -12.94
C LEU A 146 -14.98 -11.84 -11.62
N LYS A 147 -15.65 -12.70 -10.84
CA LYS A 147 -16.02 -12.44 -9.46
C LYS A 147 -15.65 -13.62 -8.56
N GLY A 148 -14.90 -13.37 -7.49
CA GLY A 148 -14.62 -14.37 -6.46
C GLY A 148 -15.92 -14.83 -5.78
N LEU A 149 -16.14 -16.14 -5.70
CA LEU A 149 -17.38 -16.68 -5.13
C LEU A 149 -17.50 -16.52 -3.61
N ARG A 150 -16.36 -16.49 -2.90
CA ARG A 150 -16.29 -16.32 -1.45
C ARG A 150 -16.19 -14.85 -1.06
N THR A 151 -15.29 -14.09 -1.67
CA THR A 151 -15.09 -12.68 -1.30
C THR A 151 -16.14 -11.76 -1.91
N GLY A 152 -16.68 -12.13 -3.08
CA GLY A 152 -17.50 -11.23 -3.89
C GLY A 152 -16.71 -10.19 -4.67
N ASN A 153 -15.37 -10.24 -4.63
CA ASN A 153 -14.52 -9.23 -5.27
C ASN A 153 -14.43 -9.45 -6.78
N TYR A 154 -14.42 -8.34 -7.53
CA TYR A 154 -14.14 -8.35 -8.95
C TYR A 154 -12.66 -8.62 -9.21
N CYS A 155 -12.38 -9.48 -10.18
CA CYS A 155 -11.03 -9.86 -10.58
C CYS A 155 -10.92 -9.76 -12.11
N ARG A 156 -9.71 -9.65 -12.62
CA ARG A 156 -9.46 -9.63 -14.07
C ARG A 156 -8.47 -10.72 -14.41
N LEU A 157 -8.74 -11.51 -15.44
CA LEU A 157 -7.81 -12.48 -16.00
C LEU A 157 -7.46 -12.02 -17.41
N LEU A 158 -6.27 -11.43 -17.55
CA LEU A 158 -5.79 -10.79 -18.77
C LEU A 158 -4.93 -11.77 -19.57
N LYS A 159 -5.19 -11.87 -20.87
CA LYS A 159 -4.34 -12.67 -21.78
C LYS A 159 -2.97 -12.02 -21.90
N ILE A 160 -1.91 -12.79 -21.70
CA ILE A 160 -0.54 -12.30 -21.82
C ILE A 160 -0.14 -12.37 -23.30
N ASN A 161 0.17 -11.22 -23.90
CA ASN A 161 0.51 -11.09 -25.33
C ASN A 161 2.01 -10.88 -25.58
N GLU A 162 2.83 -10.94 -24.53
CA GLU A 162 4.29 -10.86 -24.56
C GLU A 162 4.90 -12.01 -23.77
N ASN A 163 6.21 -12.12 -23.73
CA ASN A 163 6.85 -13.13 -22.89
C ASN A 163 6.48 -12.93 -21.40
N VAL A 164 6.02 -13.99 -20.71
CA VAL A 164 5.55 -13.87 -19.32
C VAL A 164 6.63 -13.36 -18.35
N GLN A 165 7.89 -13.77 -18.53
CA GLN A 165 9.00 -13.29 -17.68
C GLN A 165 9.31 -11.81 -17.91
N SER A 166 9.11 -11.31 -19.13
CA SER A 166 9.20 -9.86 -19.44
C SER A 166 8.14 -9.08 -18.67
N LEU A 167 6.88 -9.54 -18.68
CA LEU A 167 5.78 -8.91 -17.95
C LEU A 167 6.02 -8.93 -16.42
N GLU A 168 6.43 -10.08 -15.86
CA GLU A 168 6.83 -10.21 -14.46
C GLU A 168 7.91 -9.19 -14.09
N SER A 169 8.97 -9.10 -14.91
CA SER A 169 10.09 -8.20 -14.67
C SER A 169 9.67 -6.72 -14.68
N LYS A 170 8.76 -6.32 -15.58
CA LYS A 170 8.23 -4.94 -15.61
C LYS A 170 7.44 -4.61 -14.34
N ILE A 171 6.56 -5.52 -13.90
CA ILE A 171 5.78 -5.36 -12.66
C ILE A 171 6.72 -5.25 -11.46
N ASP A 172 7.74 -6.11 -11.38
CA ASP A 172 8.74 -6.08 -10.30
C ASP A 172 9.59 -4.81 -10.34
N GLN A 173 9.94 -4.31 -11.52
CA GLN A 173 10.64 -3.03 -11.67
C GLN A 173 9.81 -1.85 -11.16
N VAL A 174 8.52 -1.80 -11.47
CA VAL A 174 7.61 -0.77 -10.93
C VAL A 174 7.55 -0.90 -9.41
N LYS A 175 7.37 -2.10 -8.86
CA LYS A 175 7.38 -2.34 -7.41
C LYS A 175 8.68 -1.90 -6.74
N ALA A 176 9.83 -2.19 -7.34
CA ALA A 176 11.14 -1.86 -6.79
C ALA A 176 11.40 -0.35 -6.79
N THR A 177 11.00 0.33 -7.87
CA THR A 177 11.34 1.75 -8.08
C THR A 177 10.28 2.74 -7.63
N SER A 178 9.03 2.30 -7.48
CA SER A 178 7.94 3.13 -6.97
C SER A 178 8.15 3.53 -5.51
N LEU A 179 7.62 4.70 -5.16
CA LEU A 179 7.77 5.30 -3.83
C LEU A 179 6.42 5.39 -3.12
N ASP A 180 6.40 5.13 -1.82
CA ASP A 180 5.29 5.46 -0.93
C ASP A 180 5.50 6.79 -0.20
N GLY A 181 4.43 7.29 0.41
CA GLY A 181 4.41 8.51 1.19
C GLY A 181 3.28 9.45 0.76
N LEU A 182 3.38 10.70 1.22
CA LEU A 182 2.46 11.75 0.81
C LEU A 182 2.59 12.01 -0.69
N ILE A 183 1.46 12.23 -1.35
CA ILE A 183 1.40 12.56 -2.77
C ILE A 183 0.67 13.87 -2.99
N PHE A 184 1.10 14.63 -4.00
CA PHE A 184 0.52 15.93 -4.31
C PHE A 184 0.40 16.16 -5.81
N ASN A 185 -0.75 16.67 -6.24
CA ASN A 185 -0.97 17.16 -7.60
C ASN A 185 -0.97 18.68 -7.61
N GLU A 186 0.01 19.29 -8.27
CA GLU A 186 0.20 20.74 -8.32
C GLU A 186 -0.91 21.47 -9.09
N GLU A 187 -1.51 20.85 -10.12
CA GLU A 187 -2.55 21.48 -10.94
C GLU A 187 -3.90 21.52 -10.21
N THR A 188 -4.24 20.45 -9.48
CA THR A 188 -5.54 20.33 -8.79
C THR A 188 -5.47 20.68 -7.31
N ASN A 189 -4.26 20.91 -6.78
CA ASN A 189 -3.96 21.07 -5.35
C ASN A 189 -4.45 19.87 -4.50
N LEU A 190 -4.62 18.70 -5.12
CA LEU A 190 -5.11 17.49 -4.46
C LEU A 190 -3.96 16.80 -3.72
N LYS A 191 -4.23 16.45 -2.46
CA LYS A 191 -3.29 15.77 -1.56
C LYS A 191 -3.74 14.34 -1.32
N GLY A 192 -2.79 13.49 -0.96
CA GLY A 192 -3.08 12.12 -0.62
C GLY A 192 -1.89 11.40 -0.02
N GLU A 193 -2.04 10.09 0.11
CA GLU A 193 -0.98 9.20 0.55
C GLU A 193 -1.05 7.91 -0.26
N ILE A 194 0.10 7.33 -0.56
CA ILE A 194 0.19 5.99 -1.13
C ILE A 194 1.09 5.11 -0.27
N SER A 195 0.66 3.87 -0.03
CA SER A 195 1.38 2.89 0.79
C SER A 195 1.63 1.63 -0.01
N LYS A 196 2.91 1.26 -0.17
CA LYS A 196 3.31 0.05 -0.90
C LYS A 196 2.99 -1.22 -0.11
N SER A 197 3.11 -1.17 1.22
CA SER A 197 2.90 -2.32 2.11
C SER A 197 1.45 -2.75 2.18
N THR A 198 0.53 -1.78 2.25
CA THR A 198 -0.92 -2.03 2.30
C THR A 198 -1.57 -2.02 0.91
N LYS A 199 -0.81 -1.66 -0.13
CA LYS A 199 -1.28 -1.47 -1.51
C LYS A 199 -2.54 -0.60 -1.53
N GLN A 200 -2.50 0.51 -0.82
CA GLN A 200 -3.59 1.46 -0.68
C GLN A 200 -3.13 2.85 -1.12
N ILE A 201 -4.02 3.58 -1.78
CA ILE A 201 -3.88 5.00 -2.05
C ILE A 201 -5.10 5.73 -1.48
N SER A 202 -4.88 6.92 -0.95
CA SER A 202 -5.92 7.77 -0.41
C SER A 202 -5.75 9.21 -0.82
N PHE A 203 -6.86 9.93 -0.92
CA PHE A 203 -6.90 11.34 -1.28
C PHE A 203 -7.71 12.12 -0.25
N ASP A 204 -7.20 13.28 0.14
CA ASP A 204 -7.89 14.23 1.00
C ASP A 204 -8.87 15.04 0.16
N THR A 205 -10.16 14.90 0.43
CA THR A 205 -11.24 15.62 -0.26
C THR A 205 -12.02 16.48 0.74
N GLU A 206 -12.85 17.39 0.23
CA GLU A 206 -13.75 18.20 1.06
C GLU A 206 -14.71 17.34 1.91
N ASN A 207 -15.05 16.14 1.45
CA ASN A 207 -15.94 15.20 2.13
C ASN A 207 -15.19 14.19 3.02
N GLY A 208 -13.89 14.40 3.26
CA GLY A 208 -13.02 13.49 4.01
C GLY A 208 -12.08 12.69 3.12
N VAL A 209 -11.53 11.61 3.68
CA VAL A 209 -10.53 10.78 2.99
C VAL A 209 -11.21 9.73 2.13
N LEU A 210 -10.95 9.75 0.83
CA LEU A 210 -11.33 8.66 -0.08
C LEU A 210 -10.12 7.74 -0.24
N SER A 211 -10.31 6.44 -0.02
CA SER A 211 -9.25 5.44 -0.16
C SER A 211 -9.64 4.31 -1.09
N GLN A 212 -8.65 3.74 -1.76
CA GLN A 212 -8.82 2.59 -2.62
C GLN A 212 -7.59 1.69 -2.60
N ARG A 213 -7.84 0.40 -2.77
CA ARG A 213 -6.79 -0.60 -2.94
C ARG A 213 -6.34 -0.64 -4.38
N PHE A 214 -5.06 -0.92 -4.59
CA PHE A 214 -4.49 -1.02 -5.91
C PHE A 214 -3.79 -2.35 -6.14
N ILE A 215 -3.56 -2.64 -7.41
CA ILE A 215 -2.68 -3.70 -7.89
C ILE A 215 -1.58 -3.08 -8.76
N TYR A 216 -0.39 -3.66 -8.73
CA TYR A 216 0.69 -3.25 -9.64
C TYR A 216 0.41 -3.74 -11.06
N THR A 217 0.72 -2.89 -12.03
CA THR A 217 0.70 -3.18 -13.47
C THR A 217 2.12 -3.07 -14.01
N GLU A 218 2.33 -3.44 -15.29
CA GLU A 218 3.65 -3.33 -15.93
C GLU A 218 4.20 -1.90 -15.98
N ASN A 219 3.33 -0.89 -15.88
CA ASN A 219 3.70 0.52 -16.02
C ASN A 219 3.44 1.35 -14.74
N GLY A 220 2.79 0.79 -13.72
CA GLY A 220 2.40 1.55 -12.53
C GLY A 220 1.41 0.80 -11.65
N ILE A 221 0.27 1.43 -11.36
CA ILE A 221 -0.77 0.86 -10.49
C ILE A 221 -2.17 1.03 -11.11
N ARG A 222 -3.08 0.11 -10.77
CA ARG A 222 -4.50 0.18 -11.09
C ARG A 222 -5.33 0.06 -9.81
N LEU A 223 -6.25 0.98 -9.59
CA LEU A 223 -7.22 0.95 -8.50
C LEU A 223 -8.24 -0.16 -8.72
N TYR A 224 -8.70 -0.77 -7.63
CA TYR A 224 -9.75 -1.80 -7.66
C TYR A 224 -11.03 -1.26 -8.32
N ASP A 225 -11.57 -0.17 -7.77
CA ASP A 225 -12.63 0.64 -8.41
C ASP A 225 -12.11 2.05 -8.73
N PRO A 226 -12.63 2.70 -9.79
CA PRO A 226 -12.29 4.09 -10.09
C PRO A 226 -12.74 5.03 -8.95
N ILE A 227 -11.92 6.04 -8.64
CA ILE A 227 -12.30 7.13 -7.74
C ILE A 227 -12.59 8.38 -8.58
N THR A 228 -13.68 9.09 -8.29
CA THR A 228 -13.97 10.39 -8.89
C THR A 228 -13.73 11.50 -7.89
N ILE A 229 -12.88 12.48 -8.23
CA ILE A 229 -12.60 13.66 -7.40
C ILE A 229 -12.68 14.90 -8.29
N ASN A 230 -13.52 15.86 -7.90
CA ASN A 230 -13.72 17.11 -8.65
C ASN A 230 -14.04 16.90 -10.15
N GLY A 231 -14.79 15.83 -10.47
CA GLY A 231 -15.16 15.46 -11.84
C GLY A 231 -14.10 14.64 -12.60
N ASN A 232 -12.88 14.53 -12.09
CA ASN A 232 -11.82 13.71 -12.68
C ASN A 232 -11.93 12.27 -12.20
N VAL A 233 -11.89 11.31 -13.12
CA VAL A 233 -11.93 9.88 -12.83
C VAL A 233 -10.51 9.31 -12.82
N TYR A 234 -10.13 8.70 -11.71
CA TYR A 234 -8.84 8.06 -11.51
C TYR A 234 -9.00 6.56 -11.40
N GLN A 235 -8.32 5.79 -12.25
CA GLN A 235 -8.32 4.33 -12.18
C GLN A 235 -6.94 3.72 -12.41
N GLU A 236 -6.18 4.22 -13.38
CA GLU A 236 -4.82 3.76 -13.65
C GLU A 236 -3.83 4.90 -13.54
N PHE A 237 -2.66 4.59 -13.03
CA PHE A 237 -1.55 5.52 -12.92
C PHE A 237 -0.27 4.89 -13.45
N VAL A 238 0.46 5.60 -14.31
CA VAL A 238 1.80 5.26 -14.76
C VAL A 238 2.83 5.83 -13.79
N TRP A 239 3.72 4.98 -13.30
CA TRP A 239 4.84 5.39 -12.47
C TRP A 239 5.97 5.97 -13.32
N ASN A 240 6.46 7.16 -12.94
CA ASN A 240 7.69 7.71 -13.49
C ASN A 240 8.74 7.86 -12.39
N ALA A 241 9.75 6.98 -12.43
CA ALA A 241 10.83 6.94 -11.46
C ALA A 241 11.73 8.19 -11.48
N LYS A 242 11.95 8.78 -12.66
CA LYS A 242 12.81 9.97 -12.81
C LYS A 242 12.18 11.18 -12.13
N ASP A 243 10.89 11.38 -12.36
CA ASP A 243 10.15 12.53 -11.85
C ASP A 243 9.48 12.23 -10.50
N LYS A 244 9.58 10.99 -10.00
CA LYS A 244 9.02 10.51 -8.73
C LYS A 244 7.51 10.77 -8.61
N LEU A 245 6.76 10.47 -9.66
CA LEU A 245 5.33 10.80 -9.71
C LEU A 245 4.49 9.72 -10.39
N TYR A 246 3.24 9.61 -9.94
CA TYR A 246 2.19 8.77 -10.50
C TYR A 246 1.32 9.57 -11.47
N ARG A 247 1.45 9.34 -12.77
CA ARG A 247 0.64 10.01 -13.79
C ARG A 247 -0.68 9.27 -14.01
N PRO A 248 -1.84 9.87 -13.76
CA PRO A 248 -3.10 9.23 -14.11
C PRO A 248 -3.19 9.05 -15.64
N ILE A 249 -3.77 7.93 -16.09
CA ILE A 249 -4.10 7.72 -17.50
C ILE A 249 -5.46 8.40 -17.76
N GLY A 250 -5.49 9.47 -18.55
CA GLY A 250 -6.71 10.25 -18.82
C GLY A 250 -6.43 11.68 -19.25
N GLU A 251 -7.44 12.57 -19.14
CA GLU A 251 -7.40 13.94 -19.67
C GLU A 251 -6.51 14.92 -18.86
N THR A 252 -6.18 14.61 -17.60
CA THR A 252 -5.32 15.46 -16.76
C THR A 252 -3.86 15.03 -16.85
N ASN A 253 -2.99 15.86 -17.44
CA ASN A 253 -1.58 15.52 -17.65
C ASN A 253 -0.67 15.70 -16.42
N ALA A 254 -1.08 16.43 -15.38
CA ALA A 254 -0.30 16.46 -14.13
C ALA A 254 -0.51 15.20 -13.30
N GLY A 255 0.61 14.59 -12.91
CA GLY A 255 0.63 13.46 -12.00
C GLY A 255 0.78 13.87 -10.54
N PHE A 256 0.59 12.89 -9.67
CA PHE A 256 0.76 13.00 -8.24
C PHE A 256 2.22 12.75 -7.90
N ARG A 257 2.96 13.82 -7.55
CA ARG A 257 4.34 13.74 -7.12
C ARG A 257 4.42 13.17 -5.71
N VAL A 258 5.30 12.21 -5.50
CA VAL A 258 5.61 11.68 -4.17
C VAL A 258 6.50 12.67 -3.45
N ILE A 259 6.03 13.16 -2.31
CA ILE A 259 6.74 14.12 -1.48
C ILE A 259 7.81 13.37 -0.68
N GLN A 260 9.06 13.72 -0.89
CA GLN A 260 10.19 13.14 -0.17
C GLN A 260 10.82 14.17 0.76
N ALA A 261 11.29 13.70 1.92
CA ALA A 261 12.17 14.50 2.75
C ALA A 261 13.48 14.80 1.97
N PRO A 262 13.99 16.04 2.00
CA PRO A 262 15.27 16.40 1.37
C PRO A 262 16.50 15.73 2.01
N ILE A 263 16.32 14.99 3.11
CA ILE A 263 17.35 14.25 3.83
C ILE A 263 16.88 12.80 4.03
N ASP A 264 17.75 11.85 3.74
CA ASP A 264 17.51 10.41 3.97
C ASP A 264 17.80 10.05 5.44
N PHE A 265 16.74 10.07 6.26
CA PHE A 265 16.79 9.68 7.68
C PHE A 265 16.69 8.17 7.92
N SER A 266 16.73 7.34 6.86
CA SER A 266 16.99 5.90 7.04
C SER A 266 18.42 5.63 7.53
N LYS A 267 19.28 6.65 7.46
CA LYS A 267 20.64 6.72 7.99
C LYS A 267 20.70 7.60 9.24
N ARG A 268 21.72 7.38 10.07
CA ARG A 268 22.04 8.26 11.20
C ARG A 268 22.63 9.58 10.69
N TRP A 269 22.10 10.68 11.17
CA TRP A 269 22.66 12.02 11.02
C TRP A 269 22.92 12.62 12.39
N SER A 270 23.97 13.42 12.54
CA SER A 270 24.34 13.99 13.83
C SER A 270 24.49 15.50 13.75
N LEU A 271 23.93 16.18 14.75
CA LEU A 271 24.25 17.55 15.11
C LEU A 271 25.27 17.52 16.24
N VAL A 272 26.54 17.80 15.95
CA VAL A 272 27.54 18.02 17.00
C VAL A 272 27.44 19.48 17.46
N ILE A 273 27.28 19.73 18.74
CA ILE A 273 27.12 21.07 19.30
C ILE A 273 28.48 21.50 19.84
N ASP A 274 29.24 22.22 19.02
CA ASP A 274 30.55 22.71 19.43
C ASP A 274 30.45 24.22 19.69
N PRO A 275 30.70 24.70 20.92
CA PRO A 275 30.65 26.12 21.24
C PRO A 275 31.51 26.98 20.31
N GLN A 276 32.63 26.42 19.81
CA GLN A 276 33.62 27.11 18.99
C GLN A 276 33.37 27.01 17.48
N LYS A 277 32.46 26.14 17.03
CA LYS A 277 32.17 25.98 15.60
C LYS A 277 30.88 26.68 15.19
N ASP A 278 30.84 27.05 13.91
CA ASP A 278 29.68 27.61 13.24
C ASP A 278 28.81 26.50 12.64
N ASN A 279 28.28 25.62 13.49
CA ASN A 279 27.49 24.45 13.10
C ASN A 279 26.10 24.37 13.73
N ALA A 280 25.79 25.29 14.64
CA ALA A 280 24.47 25.52 15.20
C ALA A 280 24.33 26.99 15.64
N CYS A 281 23.12 27.52 15.61
CA CYS A 281 22.85 28.85 16.14
C CYS A 281 23.08 28.90 17.66
N GLN A 282 23.26 30.12 18.18
CA GLN A 282 23.51 30.34 19.61
C GLN A 282 22.38 29.82 20.49
N GLU A 283 21.14 29.89 20.03
CA GLU A 283 19.98 29.41 20.77
C GLU A 283 20.02 27.91 21.05
N ILE A 284 20.51 27.08 20.11
CA ILE A 284 20.72 25.64 20.34
C ILE A 284 21.85 25.41 21.35
N LYS A 285 22.94 26.19 21.27
CA LYS A 285 24.07 26.10 22.21
C LYS A 285 23.64 26.46 23.63
N ASP A 286 22.84 27.52 23.78
CA ASP A 286 22.30 27.94 25.08
C ASP A 286 21.33 26.90 25.64
N LEU A 287 20.50 26.31 24.78
CA LEU A 287 19.59 25.24 25.16
C LEU A 287 20.35 24.00 25.65
N GLN A 288 21.41 23.57 24.95
CA GLN A 288 22.29 22.49 25.41
C GLN A 288 22.84 22.75 26.82
N ASN A 289 23.35 23.95 27.07
CA ASN A 289 23.92 24.32 28.36
C ASN A 289 22.85 24.33 29.47
N LYS A 290 21.66 24.85 29.18
CA LYS A 290 20.52 24.84 30.11
C LYS A 290 20.15 23.40 30.49
N ILE A 291 19.91 22.53 29.50
CA ILE A 291 19.48 21.16 29.76
C ILE A 291 20.57 20.34 30.46
N GLN A 292 21.84 20.56 30.12
CA GLN A 292 22.96 19.99 30.87
C GLN A 292 22.93 20.42 32.36
N ALA A 293 22.65 21.68 32.67
CA ALA A 293 22.54 22.14 34.06
C ALA A 293 21.36 21.50 34.79
N ASP A 294 20.22 21.33 34.11
CA ASP A 294 19.04 20.67 34.67
C ASP A 294 19.32 19.19 34.97
N ILE A 295 19.94 18.46 34.03
CA ILE A 295 20.33 17.06 34.20
C ILE A 295 21.33 16.92 35.37
N LEU A 296 22.33 17.79 35.45
CA LEU A 296 23.33 17.73 36.52
C LEU A 296 22.72 18.03 37.90
N THR A 297 21.71 18.91 37.95
CA THR A 297 20.96 19.22 39.18
C THR A 297 20.13 18.02 39.64
N GLN A 298 19.49 17.31 38.71
CA GLN A 298 18.69 16.13 39.01
C GLN A 298 19.56 14.89 39.31
N TYR A 299 20.67 14.76 38.59
CA TYR A 299 21.59 13.61 38.62
C TYR A 299 23.05 14.09 38.68
N PRO A 300 23.60 14.32 39.89
CA PRO A 300 24.98 14.75 40.05
C PRO A 300 25.97 13.76 39.42
N GLY A 301 26.89 14.27 38.59
CA GLY A 301 27.88 13.46 37.86
C GLY A 301 27.38 12.89 36.53
N VAL A 302 26.16 13.24 36.11
CA VAL A 302 25.58 12.82 34.83
C VAL A 302 25.62 13.98 33.83
N PHE A 303 26.08 13.71 32.60
CA PHE A 303 26.34 14.72 31.57
C PHE A 303 25.69 14.37 30.23
N LEU A 304 25.08 15.38 29.60
CA LEU A 304 24.52 15.30 28.26
C LEU A 304 25.63 15.44 27.23
N TYR A 305 25.67 14.52 26.26
CA TYR A 305 26.59 14.62 25.13
C TYR A 305 26.26 15.87 24.30
N TYR A 306 27.30 16.53 23.81
CA TYR A 306 27.19 17.65 22.87
C TYR A 306 26.93 17.14 21.44
N GLN A 307 26.01 16.18 21.32
CA GLN A 307 25.63 15.54 20.07
C GLN A 307 24.17 15.10 20.14
N TYR A 308 23.39 15.48 19.11
CA TYR A 308 22.04 14.98 18.90
C TYR A 308 22.02 14.14 17.62
N ASP A 309 21.45 12.94 17.70
CA ASP A 309 21.31 12.06 16.54
C ASP A 309 19.89 12.07 16.00
N PHE A 310 19.78 11.97 14.68
CA PHE A 310 18.53 11.97 13.94
C PHE A 310 18.47 10.72 13.03
N GLY A 311 17.27 10.16 12.87
CA GLY A 311 17.01 9.03 11.97
C GLY A 311 17.18 7.65 12.62
N THR A 312 17.73 6.71 11.85
CA THR A 312 17.90 5.30 12.26
C THR A 312 19.20 5.08 13.04
N LEU A 313 19.11 4.43 14.21
CA LEU A 313 20.26 3.89 14.93
C LEU A 313 20.12 2.37 15.06
N THR A 314 21.20 1.61 14.83
CA THR A 314 21.21 0.14 14.98
C THR A 314 20.05 -0.59 14.27
N GLY A 315 19.62 -0.06 13.12
CA GLY A 315 18.54 -0.63 12.31
C GLY A 315 17.12 -0.32 12.79
N LYS A 316 16.94 0.53 13.81
CA LYS A 316 15.63 1.02 14.30
C LYS A 316 15.51 2.53 14.11
N MET A 317 14.39 2.98 13.54
CA MET A 317 14.09 4.41 13.40
C MET A 317 13.67 4.96 14.76
N TYR A 318 14.44 5.92 15.27
CA TYR A 318 14.16 6.52 16.56
C TYR A 318 13.66 7.95 16.49
N GLY A 319 13.70 8.61 15.34
CA GLY A 319 13.40 10.05 15.27
C GLY A 319 14.60 10.86 15.71
N MET A 320 14.73 11.07 17.03
CA MET A 320 15.85 11.80 17.65
C MET A 320 16.41 11.03 18.86
N ARG A 321 17.73 11.07 19.08
CA ARG A 321 18.40 10.47 20.25
C ARG A 321 19.36 11.46 20.90
N PHE A 322 19.38 11.40 22.23
CA PHE A 322 20.35 12.06 23.10
C PHE A 322 21.08 11.00 23.92
N ASP A 323 22.38 11.12 24.02
CA ASP A 323 23.19 10.29 24.90
C ASP A 323 23.56 11.06 26.16
N VAL A 324 23.41 10.41 27.31
CA VAL A 324 23.76 10.95 28.61
C VAL A 324 24.71 9.97 29.30
N ILE A 325 25.82 10.45 29.84
CA ILE A 325 26.83 9.62 30.53
C ILE A 325 26.86 9.88 32.02
N ASP A 326 26.88 8.83 32.81
CA ASP A 326 27.29 8.90 34.20
C ASP A 326 28.82 8.82 34.28
N ALA A 327 29.47 9.92 34.65
CA ALA A 327 30.92 10.00 34.73
C ALA A 327 31.53 9.12 35.82
N ASN A 328 30.73 8.63 36.77
CA ASN A 328 31.21 7.73 37.82
C ASN A 328 31.31 6.28 37.34
N THR A 329 30.36 5.86 36.51
CA THR A 329 30.27 4.47 36.02
C THR A 329 30.69 4.32 34.56
N PHE A 330 30.87 5.42 33.84
CA PHE A 330 31.07 5.48 32.38
C PHE A 330 29.93 4.84 31.59
N THR A 331 28.74 4.71 32.19
CA THR A 331 27.56 4.15 31.52
C THR A 331 26.90 5.23 30.65
N VAL A 332 26.61 4.90 29.40
CA VAL A 332 25.86 5.77 28.48
C VAL A 332 24.39 5.32 28.42
N TYR A 333 23.50 6.25 28.67
CA TYR A 333 22.05 6.10 28.60
C TYR A 333 21.53 6.83 27.37
N GLY A 334 20.93 6.08 26.44
CA GLY A 334 20.30 6.63 25.24
C GLY A 334 18.84 6.99 25.48
N ALA A 335 18.52 8.28 25.49
CA ALA A 335 17.15 8.78 25.48
C ALA A 335 16.68 8.96 24.02
N THR A 336 15.75 8.11 23.57
CA THR A 336 15.26 8.11 22.18
C THR A 336 13.80 8.55 22.09
N TYR A 337 13.49 9.37 21.08
CA TYR A 337 12.20 10.02 20.89
C TYR A 337 11.68 9.86 19.47
N ASN A 338 10.60 9.10 19.30
CA ASN A 338 9.93 8.96 18.01
C ASN A 338 9.64 10.32 17.38
N ALA A 339 10.02 10.48 16.12
CA ALA A 339 9.69 11.65 15.33
C ALA A 339 9.61 11.26 13.86
N THR A 340 8.82 12.00 13.10
CA THR A 340 8.69 11.85 11.65
C THR A 340 9.31 13.05 10.96
N PHE A 341 10.12 12.78 9.95
CA PHE A 341 10.71 13.76 9.06
C PHE A 341 10.00 13.67 7.71
N LYS A 342 9.26 14.71 7.33
CA LYS A 342 8.44 14.74 6.12
C LYS A 342 8.95 15.79 5.16
N GLY A 343 8.86 15.53 3.86
CA GLY A 343 8.96 16.62 2.88
C GLY A 343 7.73 17.52 2.96
N VAL A 344 7.86 18.77 2.51
CA VAL A 344 6.75 19.72 2.50
C VAL A 344 6.14 19.82 1.10
N ILE A 345 4.82 19.84 1.04
CA ILE A 345 4.08 20.00 -0.23
C ILE A 345 4.43 21.33 -0.88
N GLY A 346 4.80 21.29 -2.16
CA GLY A 346 5.15 22.49 -2.94
C GLY A 346 6.57 23.02 -2.70
N ASP A 347 7.38 22.37 -1.86
CA ASP A 347 8.77 22.75 -1.64
C ASP A 347 9.66 21.52 -1.41
N GLU A 348 10.40 21.14 -2.45
CA GLU A 348 11.30 19.98 -2.46
C GLU A 348 12.50 20.11 -1.51
N ASN A 349 12.83 21.33 -1.08
CA ASN A 349 13.95 21.60 -0.19
C ASN A 349 13.49 21.77 1.26
N ALA A 350 12.19 21.64 1.54
CA ALA A 350 11.66 21.86 2.87
C ALA A 350 11.40 20.55 3.62
N LEU A 351 11.76 20.56 4.90
CA LEU A 351 11.64 19.45 5.82
C LEU A 351 10.76 19.83 7.02
N GLU A 352 9.68 19.09 7.20
CA GLU A 352 8.86 19.14 8.40
C GLU A 352 9.36 18.10 9.42
N PHE A 353 9.46 18.52 10.68
CA PHE A 353 9.85 17.71 11.82
C PHE A 353 8.66 17.63 12.78
N VAL A 354 8.12 16.42 12.94
CA VAL A 354 6.95 16.17 13.77
C VAL A 354 7.33 15.18 14.88
N PRO A 355 7.49 15.61 16.13
CA PRO A 355 7.67 14.69 17.25
C PRO A 355 6.40 13.85 17.45
N ASN A 356 6.57 12.55 17.64
CA ASN A 356 5.47 11.63 17.95
C ASN A 356 5.52 11.30 19.44
N PHE A 357 4.71 11.99 20.24
CA PHE A 357 4.63 11.79 21.69
C PHE A 357 3.92 10.50 22.10
N TYR A 358 3.41 9.71 21.14
CA TYR A 358 2.78 8.42 21.42
C TYR A 358 3.84 7.32 21.55
N TYR A 359 4.13 7.01 22.82
CA TYR A 359 4.69 5.78 23.41
C TYR A 359 5.60 4.93 22.53
N THR A 360 6.91 4.92 22.84
CA THR A 360 7.73 3.74 22.55
C THR A 360 7.51 2.70 23.65
N GLU A 361 6.83 1.60 23.34
CA GLU A 361 6.96 0.33 24.08
C GLU A 361 8.33 -0.35 23.83
N SER A 362 9.34 0.38 23.34
CA SER A 362 10.67 -0.19 23.15
C SER A 362 11.37 -0.26 24.50
N GLN A 363 11.49 -1.47 25.05
CA GLN A 363 12.43 -1.76 26.13
C GLN A 363 13.79 -1.12 25.81
N GLY A 364 14.31 -0.28 26.72
CA GLY A 364 15.64 0.32 26.61
C GLY A 364 15.75 1.77 26.14
N SER A 365 14.65 2.55 26.06
CA SER A 365 14.75 4.01 25.89
C SER A 365 14.66 4.73 27.24
N TYR A 366 15.64 5.58 27.55
CA TYR A 366 15.75 6.28 28.84
C TYR A 366 15.08 7.65 28.87
N TRP A 367 14.24 7.97 27.88
CA TRP A 367 13.61 9.29 27.73
C TRP A 367 12.81 9.73 28.97
N GLU A 368 12.17 8.78 29.67
CA GLU A 368 11.36 9.05 30.88
C GLU A 368 12.21 9.56 32.06
N TYR A 369 13.49 9.18 32.11
CA TYR A 369 14.40 9.59 33.17
C TYR A 369 14.95 11.01 32.96
N PHE A 370 14.87 11.54 31.74
CA PHE A 370 15.43 12.84 31.38
C PHE A 370 14.36 13.75 30.75
N PRO A 371 13.30 14.13 31.51
CA PRO A 371 12.16 14.88 30.97
C PRO A 371 12.51 16.27 30.42
N SER A 372 13.62 16.87 30.87
CA SER A 372 14.13 18.16 30.39
C SER A 372 14.53 18.13 28.91
N LEU A 373 14.90 16.96 28.37
CA LEU A 373 15.21 16.78 26.93
C LEU A 373 14.00 17.07 26.03
N ASN A 374 12.77 16.99 26.54
CA ASN A 374 11.57 17.37 25.80
C ASN A 374 11.60 18.84 25.34
N GLU A 375 12.28 19.73 26.08
CA GLU A 375 12.42 21.12 25.66
C GLU A 375 13.23 21.24 24.36
N ILE A 376 14.26 20.41 24.17
CA ILE A 376 15.02 20.35 22.91
C ILE A 376 14.09 19.88 21.79
N LEU A 377 13.38 18.78 21.98
CA LEU A 377 12.43 18.27 20.98
C LEU A 377 11.41 19.33 20.56
N ASN A 378 10.78 19.98 21.55
CA ASN A 378 9.78 21.02 21.32
C ASN A 378 10.36 22.24 20.62
N LYS A 379 11.62 22.59 20.91
CA LYS A 379 12.29 23.70 20.23
C LYS A 379 12.50 23.41 18.75
N PHE A 380 12.93 22.19 18.41
CA PHE A 380 13.06 21.77 17.01
C PHE A 380 11.70 21.65 16.32
N ALA A 381 10.65 21.22 17.01
CA ALA A 381 9.29 21.15 16.44
C ALA A 381 8.70 22.53 16.17
N SER A 382 8.80 23.46 17.12
CA SER A 382 8.25 24.82 17.01
C SER A 382 8.94 25.69 15.96
N ASN A 383 10.14 25.33 15.53
CA ASN A 383 10.86 26.01 14.44
C ASN A 383 10.74 25.25 13.09
N SER A 384 9.94 24.19 13.02
CA SER A 384 9.63 23.50 11.77
C SER A 384 8.55 24.27 10.97
N PRO A 385 8.54 24.23 9.61
CA PRO A 385 9.44 23.53 8.70
C PRO A 385 10.79 24.23 8.49
N TYR A 386 11.77 23.45 8.03
CA TYR A 386 13.13 23.88 7.74
C TYR A 386 13.39 23.90 6.24
N THR A 387 14.03 24.96 5.73
CA THR A 387 14.70 24.91 4.43
C THR A 387 16.03 24.18 4.57
N VAL A 388 16.24 23.17 3.73
CA VAL A 388 17.44 22.34 3.70
C VAL A 388 18.35 22.78 2.55
N THR A 389 19.61 23.04 2.85
CA THR A 389 20.64 23.36 1.86
C THR A 389 21.77 22.35 1.94
N LYS A 390 22.14 21.77 0.78
CA LYS A 390 23.32 20.91 0.67
C LYS A 390 24.59 21.77 0.81
N ILE A 391 25.42 21.46 1.81
CA ILE A 391 26.75 22.08 1.95
C ILE A 391 27.76 21.30 1.09
N ASP A 392 27.79 19.98 1.28
CA ASP A 392 28.60 19.02 0.51
C ASP A 392 27.91 17.64 0.50
N GLU A 393 28.60 16.56 0.14
CA GLU A 393 28.01 15.22 0.08
C GLU A 393 27.44 14.76 1.43
N GLU A 394 28.12 15.04 2.53
CA GLU A 394 27.82 14.49 3.86
C GLU A 394 27.17 15.48 4.81
N ARG A 395 27.08 16.77 4.46
CA ARG A 395 26.54 17.82 5.33
C ARG A 395 25.33 18.54 4.76
N ARG A 396 24.37 18.87 5.62
CA ARG A 396 23.14 19.61 5.30
C ARG A 396 22.93 20.73 6.31
N LYS A 397 22.68 21.96 5.84
CA LYS A 397 22.23 23.07 6.68
C LYS A 397 20.71 23.11 6.70
N LEU A 398 20.13 23.22 7.88
CA LEU A 398 18.70 23.40 8.09
C LEU A 398 18.49 24.77 8.69
N VAL A 399 17.60 25.57 8.08
CA VAL A 399 17.24 26.91 8.52
C VAL A 399 15.73 26.94 8.68
N SER A 400 15.23 27.35 9.85
CA SER A 400 13.79 27.45 10.06
C SER A 400 13.16 28.48 9.13
N LYS A 401 12.01 28.14 8.55
CA LYS A 401 11.23 29.06 7.72
C LYS A 401 10.48 30.12 8.53
N GLU A 402 10.10 29.77 9.76
CA GLU A 402 9.40 30.67 10.69
C GLU A 402 10.37 31.59 11.45
N ASN A 403 11.59 31.10 11.71
CA ASN A 403 12.62 31.83 12.43
C ASN A 403 14.02 31.60 11.82
N PRO A 404 14.46 32.39 10.83
CA PRO A 404 15.73 32.17 10.15
C PRO A 404 16.99 32.17 11.03
N GLU A 405 16.91 32.74 12.24
CA GLU A 405 18.01 32.70 13.23
C GLU A 405 18.15 31.32 13.89
N PHE A 406 17.12 30.49 13.84
CA PHE A 406 17.17 29.10 14.29
C PHE A 406 17.65 28.20 13.16
N TRP A 407 18.91 27.78 13.23
CA TRP A 407 19.54 26.94 12.21
C TRP A 407 20.58 26.00 12.79
N PHE A 408 20.86 24.90 12.08
CA PHE A 408 21.86 23.91 12.45
C PHE A 408 22.39 23.14 11.24
N VAL A 409 23.52 22.45 11.42
CA VAL A 409 24.16 21.63 10.40
C VAL A 409 24.17 20.17 10.85
N LEU A 410 23.55 19.31 10.04
CA LEU A 410 23.65 17.87 10.18
C LEU A 410 24.83 17.35 9.36
N GLY A 411 25.56 16.39 9.92
CA GLY A 411 26.65 15.68 9.28
C GLY A 411 26.67 14.19 9.63
N PRO A 412 27.71 13.46 9.21
CA PRO A 412 27.93 12.10 9.65
C PRO A 412 28.18 12.05 11.16
N PRO A 413 27.85 10.96 11.86
CA PRO A 413 28.22 10.79 13.25
C PRO A 413 29.75 10.88 13.39
N PRO A 414 30.27 11.52 14.45
CA PRO A 414 31.70 11.51 14.71
C PRO A 414 32.19 10.07 14.84
N VAL A 415 33.41 9.82 14.37
CA VAL A 415 34.07 8.52 14.52
C VAL A 415 34.26 8.28 16.02
N GLU A 416 33.76 7.15 16.52
CA GLU A 416 34.01 6.70 17.89
C GLU A 416 35.50 6.34 18.00
N ASP A 417 36.30 7.23 18.58
CA ASP A 417 37.71 6.97 18.96
C ASP A 417 37.80 6.26 20.31
#